data_AF-A0A9X7AX49-F1
#
_entry.id   AF-A0A9X7AX49-F1
#
_cell.length_a   1.000
_cell.length_b   1.000
_cell.length_c   1.000
_cell.angle_alpha   90.00
_cell.angle_beta   90.00
_cell.angle_gamma   90.00
#
_symmetry.space_group_name_H-M   'P 1'
#
loop_
_entity.id
_entity.type
_entity.pdbx_description
1 polymer ?
#
loop_
_entity_poly.entity_id
_entity_poly.type
_entity_poly.pdbx_seq_one_letter_code
_entity_poly.pdbx_strand_id
1 'polypeptide(L)'
;MKIKTITKAFMTVALLSQTLWFTNSVSAANNESASSTQTVQSPTPILGENYISTHTSLIQNVQKTAEIESILVTPANLEHFRYLNREFCKEGPLPVEVGFMFVLKNGTANPYYAMPKNEFEKKYIPHPNGKKDTYIAKELRQAIQINYQFSVQPSWMNGQLVTSEKQGGWLMIYGPNDYNICSFEDFNKTYAIVK
;
A
#
# COMPACT_ATOMS: atom_id res chain seq x y z
N MET A 1 -27.91 -32.56 45.37
CA MET A 1 -27.26 -32.21 46.65
C MET A 1 -25.82 -32.74 46.66
N LYS A 2 -24.83 -31.84 46.53
CA LYS A 2 -23.55 -31.82 47.27
C LYS A 2 -22.64 -30.76 46.63
N ILE A 3 -22.60 -29.62 47.30
CA ILE A 3 -21.62 -28.55 47.17
C ILE A 3 -20.28 -29.10 47.69
N LYS A 4 -19.16 -28.78 47.03
CA LYS A 4 -17.84 -28.82 47.66
C LYS A 4 -17.05 -27.56 47.34
N THR A 5 -16.95 -26.74 48.37
CA THR A 5 -16.05 -25.60 48.59
C THR A 5 -14.70 -26.11 49.12
N ILE A 6 -13.56 -25.61 48.61
CA ILE A 6 -12.26 -25.48 49.30
C ILE A 6 -11.53 -24.31 48.60
N THR A 7 -11.43 -23.09 49.13
CA THR A 7 -10.62 -22.50 50.23
C THR A 7 -9.11 -22.33 49.94
N LYS A 8 -8.76 -21.06 49.69
CA LYS A 8 -7.53 -20.25 49.98
C LYS A 8 -6.18 -20.92 50.28
N ALA A 9 -5.11 -20.34 49.72
CA ALA A 9 -3.93 -19.94 50.48
C ALA A 9 -3.20 -18.74 49.85
N PHE A 10 -2.86 -17.77 50.71
CA PHE A 10 -2.00 -16.61 50.50
C PHE A 10 -0.53 -17.02 50.35
N MET A 11 0.28 -16.24 49.63
CA MET A 11 1.62 -15.90 50.12
C MET A 11 2.15 -14.61 49.51
N THR A 12 2.29 -13.61 50.39
CA THR A 12 3.05 -12.38 50.22
C THR A 12 4.50 -12.67 50.60
N VAL A 13 5.49 -12.25 49.81
CA VAL A 13 6.84 -11.93 50.31
C VAL A 13 7.35 -10.69 49.60
N ALA A 14 7.88 -9.78 50.41
CA ALA A 14 8.30 -8.44 50.08
C ALA A 14 9.80 -8.33 49.78
N LEU A 15 10.13 -7.18 49.19
CA LEU A 15 11.30 -6.31 49.38
C LEU A 15 12.72 -6.91 49.29
N LEU A 16 13.55 -6.31 48.43
CA LEU A 16 14.82 -5.71 48.88
C LEU A 16 15.40 -4.76 47.82
N SER A 17 15.39 -3.48 48.20
CA SER A 17 16.19 -2.37 47.68
C SER A 17 17.69 -2.65 47.83
N GLN A 18 18.55 -2.19 46.91
CA GLN A 18 19.79 -1.47 47.24
C GLN A 18 20.22 -0.54 46.10
N THR A 19 20.41 0.73 46.46
CA THR A 19 21.10 1.77 45.70
C THR A 19 22.59 1.68 46.02
N LEU A 20 23.48 1.85 45.04
CA LEU A 20 24.90 2.12 45.30
C LEU A 20 25.39 3.24 44.38
N TRP A 21 25.88 4.30 45.02
CA TRP A 21 26.61 5.42 44.45
C TRP A 21 28.09 5.06 44.34
N PHE A 22 28.76 5.46 43.26
CA PHE A 22 30.20 5.70 43.25
C PHE A 22 30.51 6.99 42.48
N THR A 23 31.35 7.82 43.10
CA THR A 23 31.84 9.13 42.67
C THR A 23 33.17 9.04 41.90
N ASN A 24 33.36 9.96 40.95
CA ASN A 24 34.58 10.64 40.45
C ASN A 24 35.87 9.80 40.23
N SER A 25 36.56 9.89 39.09
CA SER A 25 37.46 11.03 38.80
C SER A 25 37.96 11.08 37.34
N VAL A 26 38.20 12.32 36.92
CA VAL A 26 38.83 12.92 35.72
C VAL A 26 40.03 12.18 35.11
N SER A 27 40.11 12.19 33.77
CA SER A 27 41.36 12.47 33.04
C SER A 27 41.07 13.08 31.66
N ALA A 28 41.72 14.21 31.41
CA ALA A 28 41.62 15.02 30.22
C ALA A 28 42.37 14.40 29.03
N ALA A 29 41.82 14.56 27.84
CA ALA A 29 42.60 14.66 26.61
C ALA A 29 41.84 15.55 25.61
N ASN A 30 42.41 16.71 25.34
CA ASN A 30 42.03 17.59 24.26
C ASN A 30 42.12 16.83 22.93
N ASN A 31 41.11 16.96 22.07
CA ASN A 31 41.33 16.88 20.64
C ASN A 31 40.34 17.76 19.89
N GLU A 32 40.94 18.79 19.30
CA GLU A 32 40.57 19.61 18.15
C GLU A 32 39.13 19.48 17.61
N SER A 33 38.44 20.61 17.70
CA SER A 33 37.17 20.90 17.09
C SER A 33 37.27 20.89 15.56
N ALA A 34 37.02 19.73 14.94
CA ALA A 34 36.47 19.69 13.59
C ALA A 34 34.97 19.96 13.69
N SER A 35 34.57 21.22 13.49
CA SER A 35 33.17 21.59 13.25
C SER A 35 32.76 21.01 11.89
N SER A 36 32.42 19.73 11.90
CA SER A 36 31.59 19.16 10.84
C SER A 36 30.20 19.69 11.11
N THR A 37 29.74 20.62 10.27
CA THR A 37 28.33 20.94 10.17
C THR A 37 27.63 19.67 9.70
N GLN A 38 27.28 18.80 10.64
CA GLN A 38 26.31 17.74 10.40
C GLN A 38 25.04 18.47 10.01
N THR A 39 24.76 18.53 8.71
CA THR A 39 23.41 18.72 8.22
C THR A 39 22.59 17.62 8.84
N VAL A 40 21.95 17.93 9.98
CA VAL A 40 20.92 17.10 10.59
C VAL A 40 19.88 16.91 9.50
N GLN A 41 19.90 15.75 8.85
CA GLN A 41 18.82 15.36 7.96
C GLN A 41 17.56 15.42 8.81
N SER A 42 16.75 16.44 8.56
CA SER A 42 15.45 16.55 9.20
C SER A 42 14.72 15.24 8.91
N PRO A 43 14.15 14.58 9.94
CA PRO A 43 13.49 13.30 9.74
C PRO A 43 12.44 13.46 8.64
N THR A 44 12.45 12.56 7.66
CA THR A 44 11.44 12.56 6.61
C THR A 44 10.06 12.54 7.25
N PRO A 45 9.16 13.48 6.93
CA PRO A 45 7.84 13.52 7.54
C PRO A 45 7.05 12.25 7.19
N ILE A 46 6.55 11.58 8.23
CA ILE A 46 5.62 10.46 8.08
C ILE A 46 4.22 11.05 8.02
N LEU A 47 3.50 10.79 6.93
CA LEU A 47 2.11 11.22 6.81
C LEU A 47 1.20 10.17 7.44
N GLY A 48 0.28 10.63 8.29
CA GLY A 48 -0.75 9.81 8.91
C GLY A 48 -2.16 10.32 8.60
N GLU A 49 -3.17 9.63 9.12
CA GLU A 49 -4.60 9.94 8.90
C GLU A 49 -4.95 11.41 9.19
N ASN A 50 -4.32 12.01 10.22
CA ASN A 50 -4.52 13.43 10.56
C ASN A 50 -4.07 14.40 9.46
N TYR A 51 -3.00 14.09 8.74
CA TYR A 51 -2.57 14.93 7.61
C TYR A 51 -3.62 14.88 6.51
N ILE A 52 -4.10 13.67 6.19
CA ILE A 52 -5.11 13.46 5.14
C ILE A 52 -6.40 14.19 5.49
N SER A 53 -6.91 14.04 6.73
CA SER A 53 -8.16 14.67 7.16
C SER A 53 -8.10 16.20 7.11
N THR A 54 -6.97 16.80 7.48
CA THR A 54 -6.76 18.25 7.48
C THR A 54 -6.47 18.83 6.08
N HIS A 55 -6.10 18.00 5.11
CA HIS A 55 -5.80 18.41 3.72
C HIS A 55 -6.82 17.88 2.71
N THR A 56 -8.01 17.50 3.17
CA THR A 56 -9.13 17.00 2.34
C THR A 56 -9.51 17.94 1.21
N SER A 57 -9.36 19.26 1.39
CA SER A 57 -9.63 20.27 0.37
C SER A 57 -8.67 20.22 -0.84
N LEU A 58 -7.53 19.53 -0.72
CA LEU A 58 -6.55 19.37 -1.80
C LEU A 58 -6.73 18.07 -2.58
N ILE A 59 -7.67 17.21 -2.16
CA ILE A 59 -7.90 15.91 -2.81
C ILE A 59 -8.47 16.12 -4.21
N GLN A 60 -7.83 15.46 -5.17
CA GLN A 60 -8.30 15.39 -6.55
C GLN A 60 -8.77 13.97 -6.86
N ASN A 61 -9.85 13.86 -7.63
CA ASN A 61 -10.28 12.59 -8.19
C ASN A 61 -9.46 12.29 -9.45
N VAL A 62 -8.97 11.06 -9.54
CA VAL A 62 -8.25 10.57 -10.70
C VAL A 62 -8.78 9.22 -11.16
N GLN A 63 -8.66 8.98 -12.46
CA GLN A 63 -9.04 7.72 -13.07
C GLN A 63 -7.80 7.02 -13.63
N LYS A 64 -7.64 5.73 -13.36
CA LYS A 64 -6.56 4.93 -13.97
C LYS A 64 -6.88 4.74 -15.45
N THR A 65 -6.03 5.28 -16.32
CA THR A 65 -6.17 5.22 -17.78
C THR A 65 -5.30 4.15 -18.43
N ALA A 66 -4.43 3.49 -17.65
CA ALA A 66 -3.60 2.40 -18.18
C ALA A 66 -4.46 1.27 -18.77
N GLU A 67 -4.10 0.87 -19.98
CA GLU A 67 -4.82 -0.13 -20.78
C GLU A 67 -4.75 -1.52 -20.14
N ILE A 68 -5.88 -2.19 -20.16
CA ILE A 68 -6.05 -3.59 -19.73
C ILE A 68 -6.55 -4.38 -20.93
N GLU A 69 -5.86 -5.46 -21.26
CA GLU A 69 -6.31 -6.40 -22.29
C GLU A 69 -7.04 -7.56 -21.62
N SER A 70 -8.29 -7.81 -22.01
CA SER A 70 -9.10 -8.89 -21.44
C SER A 70 -10.00 -9.58 -22.47
N ILE A 71 -10.05 -10.90 -22.39
CA ILE A 71 -10.80 -11.77 -23.31
C ILE A 71 -11.88 -12.54 -22.55
N LEU A 72 -13.05 -12.69 -23.16
CA LEU A 72 -14.11 -13.56 -22.65
C LEU A 72 -13.68 -15.03 -22.69
N VAL A 73 -13.81 -15.72 -21.56
CA VAL A 73 -13.63 -17.16 -21.46
C VAL A 73 -14.84 -17.85 -22.11
N THR A 74 -14.56 -18.68 -23.10
CA THR A 74 -15.52 -19.48 -23.86
C THR A 74 -15.15 -20.96 -23.72
N PRO A 75 -16.04 -21.89 -24.08
CA PRO A 75 -15.69 -23.31 -24.07
C PRO A 75 -14.43 -23.65 -24.89
N ALA A 76 -14.18 -22.90 -25.98
CA ALA A 76 -13.06 -23.14 -26.88
C ALA A 76 -11.68 -22.72 -26.30
N ASN A 77 -11.65 -21.78 -25.34
CA ASN A 77 -10.40 -21.26 -24.78
C ASN A 77 -10.25 -21.51 -23.26
N LEU A 78 -11.22 -22.18 -22.63
CA LEU A 78 -11.26 -22.43 -21.18
C LEU A 78 -9.97 -23.09 -20.66
N GLU A 79 -9.55 -24.20 -21.26
CA GLU A 79 -8.39 -24.95 -20.79
C GLU A 79 -7.08 -24.17 -20.97
N HIS A 80 -6.98 -23.35 -22.02
CA HIS A 80 -5.84 -22.47 -22.21
C HIS A 80 -5.73 -21.43 -21.08
N PHE A 81 -6.84 -20.80 -20.70
CA PHE A 81 -6.83 -19.79 -19.64
C PHE A 81 -6.71 -20.38 -18.23
N ARG A 82 -7.21 -21.60 -18.00
CA ARG A 82 -6.92 -22.35 -16.77
C ARG A 82 -5.43 -22.64 -16.61
N TYR A 83 -4.76 -23.03 -17.70
CA TYR A 83 -3.31 -23.19 -17.72
C TYR A 83 -2.60 -21.87 -17.38
N LEU A 84 -2.90 -20.78 -18.11
CA LEU A 84 -2.25 -19.49 -17.85
C LEU A 84 -2.46 -19.00 -16.41
N ASN A 85 -3.67 -19.14 -15.86
CA ASN A 85 -3.94 -18.73 -14.49
C ASN A 85 -3.11 -19.54 -13.49
N ARG A 86 -3.04 -20.86 -13.65
CA ARG A 86 -2.27 -21.72 -12.76
C ARG A 86 -0.77 -21.43 -12.80
N GLU A 87 -0.21 -21.19 -13.97
CA GLU A 87 1.23 -21.00 -14.13
C GLU A 87 1.70 -19.57 -13.79
N PHE A 88 0.88 -18.55 -14.06
CA PHE A 88 1.33 -17.15 -14.03
C PHE A 88 0.59 -16.27 -13.01
N CYS A 89 -0.56 -16.67 -12.48
CA CYS A 89 -1.30 -15.85 -11.52
C CYS A 89 -0.60 -15.83 -10.15
N LYS A 90 -0.01 -14.68 -9.80
CA LYS A 90 0.66 -14.50 -8.50
C LYS A 90 -0.30 -14.33 -7.32
N GLU A 91 -1.58 -14.11 -7.56
CA GLU A 91 -2.62 -13.96 -6.51
C GLU A 91 -3.23 -15.30 -6.09
N GLY A 92 -2.74 -16.42 -6.66
CA GLY A 92 -3.26 -17.77 -6.44
C GLY A 92 -4.28 -18.19 -7.51
N PRO A 93 -4.54 -19.50 -7.67
CA PRO A 93 -5.46 -20.00 -8.69
C PRO A 93 -6.90 -19.66 -8.31
N LEU A 94 -7.42 -18.58 -8.88
CA LEU A 94 -8.85 -18.32 -8.87
C LEU A 94 -9.55 -19.26 -9.87
N PRO A 95 -10.79 -19.71 -9.60
CA PRO A 95 -11.51 -20.51 -10.57
C PRO A 95 -11.67 -19.74 -11.89
N VAL A 96 -11.36 -20.42 -13.00
CA VAL A 96 -11.60 -19.93 -14.36
C VAL A 96 -12.75 -20.72 -14.96
N GLU A 97 -13.81 -20.00 -15.33
CA GLU A 97 -15.06 -20.56 -15.83
C GLU A 97 -15.51 -19.87 -17.13
N VAL A 98 -16.33 -20.56 -17.91
CA VAL A 98 -16.96 -19.99 -19.11
C VAL A 98 -17.82 -18.79 -18.70
N GLY A 99 -17.70 -17.69 -19.45
CA GLY A 99 -18.39 -16.44 -19.16
C GLY A 99 -17.60 -15.48 -18.28
N PHE A 100 -16.42 -15.86 -17.77
CA PHE A 100 -15.52 -14.93 -17.08
C PHE A 100 -14.77 -14.05 -18.08
N MET A 101 -14.29 -12.90 -17.63
CA MET A 101 -13.29 -12.10 -18.33
C MET A 101 -11.91 -12.47 -17.81
N PHE A 102 -11.00 -12.85 -18.71
CA PHE A 102 -9.62 -13.19 -18.40
C PHE A 102 -8.70 -12.02 -18.74
N VAL A 103 -7.93 -11.52 -17.79
CA VAL A 103 -7.04 -10.37 -17.97
C VAL A 103 -5.65 -10.82 -18.38
N LEU A 104 -5.22 -10.44 -19.58
CA LEU A 104 -3.92 -10.80 -20.18
C LEU A 104 -2.85 -9.75 -19.91
N LYS A 105 -3.24 -8.47 -19.83
CA LYS A 105 -2.36 -7.34 -19.49
C LYS A 105 -3.09 -6.38 -18.57
N ASN A 106 -2.39 -5.81 -17.60
CA ASN A 106 -2.95 -4.88 -16.61
C ASN A 106 -2.05 -3.66 -16.40
N GLY A 107 -1.63 -3.01 -17.49
CA GLY A 107 -0.56 -2.01 -17.45
C GLY A 107 0.70 -2.56 -16.79
N THR A 108 1.11 -1.96 -15.66
CA THR A 108 2.27 -2.37 -14.84
C THR A 108 1.91 -3.30 -13.66
N ALA A 109 0.62 -3.62 -13.48
CA ALA A 109 0.15 -4.50 -12.41
C ALA A 109 0.12 -5.98 -12.85
N ASN A 110 -0.16 -6.87 -11.89
CA ASN A 110 -0.17 -8.31 -12.12
C ASN A 110 -1.26 -8.70 -13.14
N PRO A 111 -0.91 -9.35 -14.28
CA PRO A 111 -1.86 -9.92 -15.23
C PRO A 111 -2.20 -11.39 -14.89
N TYR A 112 -2.94 -12.06 -15.78
CA TYR A 112 -3.27 -13.49 -15.74
C TYR A 112 -4.26 -13.92 -14.65
N TYR A 113 -5.23 -13.06 -14.34
CA TYR A 113 -6.34 -13.36 -13.44
C TYR A 113 -7.68 -13.41 -14.19
N ALA A 114 -8.64 -14.13 -13.64
CA ALA A 114 -10.01 -14.20 -14.15
C ALA A 114 -10.99 -13.54 -13.20
N MET A 115 -12.05 -12.96 -13.76
CA MET A 115 -13.11 -12.30 -13.01
C MET A 115 -14.47 -12.61 -13.64
N PRO A 116 -15.54 -12.85 -12.86
CA PRO A 116 -16.90 -12.92 -13.40
C PRO A 116 -17.21 -11.69 -14.26
N LYS A 117 -17.79 -11.88 -15.44
CA LYS A 117 -18.01 -10.79 -16.41
C LYS A 117 -18.79 -9.60 -15.83
N ASN A 118 -19.80 -9.87 -15.02
CA ASN A 118 -20.58 -8.83 -14.35
C ASN A 118 -19.73 -8.00 -13.37
N GLU A 119 -18.80 -8.62 -12.63
CA GLU A 119 -17.86 -7.91 -11.75
C GLU A 119 -16.83 -7.13 -12.54
N PHE A 120 -16.35 -7.69 -13.66
CA PHE A 120 -15.45 -7.00 -14.58
C PHE A 120 -16.12 -5.74 -15.17
N GLU A 121 -17.34 -5.85 -15.65
CA GLU A 121 -18.10 -4.75 -16.23
C GLU A 121 -18.49 -3.67 -15.21
N LYS A 122 -18.49 -3.96 -13.90
CA LYS A 122 -18.60 -2.93 -12.86
C LYS A 122 -17.32 -2.10 -12.75
N LYS A 123 -16.16 -2.75 -12.90
CA LYS A 123 -14.84 -2.14 -12.68
C LYS A 123 -14.24 -1.49 -13.92
N TYR A 124 -14.62 -1.93 -15.12
CA TYR A 124 -13.97 -1.52 -16.37
C TYR A 124 -14.96 -1.09 -17.45
N ILE A 125 -14.57 -0.10 -18.25
CA ILE A 125 -15.24 0.28 -19.50
C ILE A 125 -14.36 -0.04 -20.70
N PRO A 126 -14.94 -0.33 -21.88
CA PRO A 126 -14.18 -0.40 -23.12
C PRO A 126 -13.33 0.84 -23.34
N HIS A 127 -12.15 0.66 -23.92
CA HIS A 127 -11.25 1.77 -24.21
C HIS A 127 -11.94 2.78 -25.14
N PRO A 128 -11.90 4.11 -24.85
CA PRO A 128 -12.67 5.12 -25.60
C PRO A 128 -12.31 5.17 -27.09
N ASN A 129 -11.08 4.81 -27.45
CA ASN A 129 -10.63 4.74 -28.86
C ASN A 129 -11.09 3.47 -29.60
N GLY A 130 -11.96 2.63 -29.01
CA GLY A 130 -12.52 1.45 -29.68
C GLY A 130 -11.56 0.28 -29.90
N LYS A 131 -10.41 0.24 -29.20
CA LYS A 131 -9.48 -0.88 -29.25
C LYS A 131 -10.17 -2.16 -28.77
N LYS A 132 -10.14 -3.21 -29.61
CA LYS A 132 -10.75 -4.50 -29.29
C LYS A 132 -10.13 -5.09 -28.03
N ASP A 133 -10.96 -5.71 -27.19
CA ASP A 133 -10.54 -6.43 -25.97
C ASP A 133 -9.72 -5.56 -25.00
N THR A 134 -9.77 -4.24 -25.15
CA THR A 134 -9.00 -3.28 -24.36
C THR A 134 -9.94 -2.42 -23.53
N TYR A 135 -9.60 -2.24 -22.25
CA TYR A 135 -10.45 -1.59 -21.26
C TYR A 135 -9.64 -0.64 -20.37
N ILE A 136 -10.33 0.28 -19.70
CA ILE A 136 -9.79 1.16 -18.65
C ILE A 136 -10.66 1.09 -17.40
N ALA A 137 -10.10 1.42 -16.23
CA ALA A 137 -10.83 1.35 -14.97
C ALA A 137 -11.90 2.45 -14.88
N LYS A 138 -13.08 2.13 -14.33
CA LYS A 138 -14.13 3.11 -14.00
C LYS A 138 -13.90 3.77 -12.66
N GLU A 139 -13.25 3.05 -11.75
CA GLU A 139 -13.08 3.47 -10.37
C GLU A 139 -12.28 4.77 -10.29
N LEU A 140 -12.86 5.74 -9.58
CA LEU A 140 -12.17 6.95 -9.20
C LEU A 140 -11.36 6.69 -7.94
N ARG A 141 -10.13 7.17 -7.97
CA ARG A 141 -9.19 7.16 -6.86
C ARG A 141 -8.96 8.58 -6.43
N GLN A 142 -8.49 8.76 -5.21
CA GLN A 142 -8.15 10.07 -4.68
C GLN A 142 -6.63 10.24 -4.68
N ALA A 143 -6.18 11.45 -4.98
CA ALA A 143 -4.77 11.78 -4.99
C ALA A 143 -4.51 13.18 -4.41
N ILE A 144 -3.39 13.32 -3.70
CA ILE A 144 -2.88 14.61 -3.19
C ILE A 144 -1.44 14.77 -3.71
N GLN A 145 -1.17 15.90 -4.36
CA GLN A 145 0.18 16.24 -4.79
C GLN A 145 0.97 16.84 -3.61
N ILE A 146 2.14 16.28 -3.31
CA ILE A 146 3.00 16.72 -2.20
C ILE A 146 4.39 17.03 -2.76
N ASN A 147 4.83 18.28 -2.65
CA ASN A 147 6.05 18.80 -3.30
C ASN A 147 7.28 18.80 -2.38
N TYR A 148 7.32 17.86 -1.43
CA TYR A 148 8.45 17.62 -0.53
C TYR A 148 8.52 16.13 -0.21
N GLN A 149 9.68 15.62 0.19
CA GLN A 149 9.82 14.21 0.52
C GLN A 149 8.92 13.81 1.70
N PHE A 150 8.22 12.70 1.57
CA PHE A 150 7.36 12.15 2.61
C PHE A 150 7.40 10.63 2.64
N SER A 151 6.96 10.05 3.76
CA SER A 151 6.82 8.60 3.91
C SER A 151 5.39 8.22 4.29
N VAL A 152 4.95 7.07 3.82
CA VAL A 152 3.69 6.43 4.23
C VAL A 152 3.93 4.97 4.58
N GLN A 153 2.98 4.36 5.28
CA GLN A 153 3.01 2.94 5.59
C GLN A 153 1.81 2.26 4.89
N PRO A 154 2.00 1.70 3.69
CA PRO A 154 0.92 0.97 3.02
C PRO A 154 0.50 -0.25 3.85
N SER A 155 -0.80 -0.54 3.87
CA SER A 155 -1.37 -1.67 4.62
C SER A 155 -0.78 -3.03 4.20
N TRP A 156 -0.42 -3.17 2.92
CA TRP A 156 0.16 -4.38 2.34
C TRP A 156 1.68 -4.55 2.57
N MET A 157 2.35 -3.57 3.19
CA MET A 157 3.80 -3.56 3.46
C MET A 157 4.17 -4.03 4.88
N ASN A 158 3.24 -4.59 5.65
CA ASN A 158 3.49 -5.18 6.98
C ASN A 158 4.34 -4.31 7.93
N GLY A 159 4.06 -3.01 7.99
CA GLY A 159 4.80 -2.10 8.87
C GLY A 159 5.95 -1.35 8.22
N GLN A 160 6.34 -1.71 6.99
CA GLN A 160 7.43 -1.03 6.29
C GLN A 160 6.97 0.30 5.70
N LEU A 161 7.81 1.33 5.89
CA LEU A 161 7.61 2.64 5.28
C LEU A 161 8.03 2.62 3.81
N VAL A 162 7.23 3.27 2.97
CA VAL A 162 7.59 3.66 1.62
C VAL A 162 7.85 5.15 1.65
N THR A 163 8.98 5.57 1.08
CA THR A 163 9.41 6.97 1.04
C THR A 163 9.41 7.48 -0.39
N SER A 164 8.87 8.68 -0.60
CA SER A 164 8.86 9.33 -1.90
C SER A 164 10.27 9.78 -2.33
N GLU A 165 10.36 10.23 -3.58
CA GLU A 165 11.53 10.96 -4.06
C GLU A 165 11.73 12.27 -3.29
N LYS A 166 12.94 12.85 -3.39
CA LYS A 166 13.29 14.11 -2.69
C LYS A 166 12.36 15.27 -3.05
N GLN A 167 11.96 15.35 -4.32
CA GLN A 167 11.03 16.34 -4.84
C GLN A 167 9.57 16.11 -4.45
N GLY A 168 9.27 14.99 -3.79
CA GLY A 168 7.92 14.58 -3.39
C GLY A 168 7.30 13.57 -4.34
N GLY A 169 5.97 13.63 -4.48
CA GLY A 169 5.18 12.71 -5.28
C GLY A 169 3.68 12.87 -5.04
N TRP A 170 2.91 11.93 -5.56
CA TRP A 170 1.48 11.82 -5.30
C TRP A 170 1.21 10.81 -4.20
N LEU A 171 0.46 11.22 -3.19
CA LEU A 171 -0.18 10.32 -2.26
C LEU A 171 -1.45 9.77 -2.91
N MET A 172 -1.45 8.48 -3.24
CA MET A 172 -2.60 7.76 -3.77
C MET A 172 -3.42 7.20 -2.61
N ILE A 173 -4.73 7.42 -2.64
CA ILE A 173 -5.68 6.93 -1.64
C ILE A 173 -6.65 5.98 -2.35
N TYR A 174 -6.58 4.70 -2.01
CA TYR A 174 -7.41 3.64 -2.60
C TYR A 174 -8.61 3.26 -1.73
N GLY A 175 -8.58 3.61 -0.45
CA GLY A 175 -9.66 3.37 0.50
C GLY A 175 -9.25 3.73 1.93
N PRO A 176 -10.10 3.45 2.92
CA PRO A 176 -9.75 3.63 4.31
C PRO A 176 -8.49 2.83 4.63
N ASN A 177 -7.41 3.54 4.99
CA ASN A 177 -6.12 2.96 5.37
C ASN A 177 -5.36 2.22 4.26
N ASP A 178 -5.72 2.45 2.98
CA ASP A 178 -4.97 1.96 1.82
C ASP A 178 -4.37 3.14 1.05
N TYR A 179 -3.08 3.35 1.29
CA TYR A 179 -2.31 4.46 0.75
C TYR A 179 -1.09 3.96 0.00
N ASN A 180 -0.70 4.67 -1.04
CA ASN A 180 0.54 4.40 -1.77
C ASN A 180 1.18 5.70 -2.25
N ILE A 181 2.46 5.64 -2.60
CA ILE A 181 3.20 6.74 -3.21
C ILE A 181 3.32 6.46 -4.71
N CYS A 182 3.05 7.48 -5.53
CA CYS A 182 3.30 7.45 -6.96
C CYS A 182 4.25 8.60 -7.32
N SER A 183 5.26 8.34 -8.13
CA SER A 183 6.13 9.41 -8.65
C SER A 183 5.31 10.38 -9.52
N PHE A 184 5.78 11.62 -9.67
CA PHE A 184 5.10 12.56 -10.58
C PHE A 184 5.05 12.03 -12.02
N GLU A 185 6.13 11.38 -12.47
CA GLU A 185 6.23 10.83 -13.82
C GLU A 185 5.23 9.67 -14.04
N ASP A 186 5.21 8.69 -13.13
CA ASP A 186 4.32 7.54 -13.26
C ASP A 186 2.86 7.94 -13.13
N PHE A 187 2.58 8.94 -12.30
CA PHE A 187 1.23 9.47 -12.14
C PHE A 187 0.69 10.00 -13.47
N ASN A 188 1.46 10.88 -14.12
CA ASN A 188 1.07 11.50 -15.39
C ASN A 188 0.91 10.47 -16.53
N LYS A 189 1.65 9.36 -16.49
CA LYS A 189 1.53 8.27 -17.48
C LYS A 189 0.33 7.36 -17.21
N THR A 190 -0.12 7.25 -15.97
CA THR A 190 -1.05 6.20 -15.53
C THR A 190 -2.45 6.74 -15.23
N TYR A 191 -2.56 8.01 -14.86
CA TYR A 191 -3.78 8.60 -14.34
C TYR A 191 -4.14 9.89 -15.07
N ALA A 192 -5.44 10.09 -15.26
CA ALA A 192 -6.01 11.38 -15.68
C ALA A 192 -6.76 12.02 -14.51
N ILE A 193 -6.58 13.34 -14.35
CA ILE A 193 -7.38 14.14 -13.41
C ILE A 193 -8.79 14.28 -13.97
N VAL A 194 -9.78 13.95 -13.16
CA VAL A 194 -11.21 14.06 -13.49
C VAL A 194 -11.71 15.42 -13.00
N LYS A 195 -12.36 16.18 -13.90
CA LYS A 195 -12.91 17.51 -13.63
C LYS A 195 -14.39 17.45 -13.24
#